data_AF-A0A846LKA7-F1
#
_entry.id   AF-A0A846LKA7-F1
#
_cell.length_a   1.000
_cell.length_b   1.000
_cell.length_c   1.000
_cell.angle_alpha   90.00
_cell.angle_beta   90.00
_cell.angle_gamma   90.00
#
_symmetry.space_group_name_H-M   'P 1'
#
loop_
_entity.id
_entity.type
_entity.pdbx_description
1 polymer ?
#
loop_
_entity_poly.entity_id
_entity_poly.type
_entity_poly.pdbx_seq_one_letter_code
_entity_poly.pdbx_strand_id
1 'polypeptide(L)'
;MSALEQRIEDFLQAPLAAAFLVLADRNDLDGDQLADPATACTLASTALRELNPWSGGTRPAVVRADVLEAARPLRSLLAAVLADERNSWWDAPLQRDAQLLLTGREDRQPDPFQVPVPVGPIGSWETYAQKPVHALITSTELAVPAGEPIRSSAHAELACGASDWDPAYPVDQRRLQVAEHARIAEVHSAADWHALSTRYGDPATHHGSDSSLREVAEIDNGLAPTWSALAADYDGVHLSFAGLLSALYVPVSSPQSGTTTLWAWDWECTHWIRSVFIDTTALPQLPEPPQAMNYWQPLG
;
A
#
# COMPACT_ATOMS: atom_id res chain seq x y z
N MET A 1 -2.74 -23.77 -14.47
CA MET A 1 -1.80 -22.72 -14.06
C MET A 1 -1.44 -22.98 -12.62
N SER A 2 -0.15 -23.03 -12.28
CA SER A 2 0.29 -23.15 -10.88
C SER A 2 -0.03 -21.86 -10.10
N ALA A 3 -0.01 -21.90 -8.77
CA ALA A 3 -0.22 -20.71 -7.96
C ALA A 3 0.84 -19.62 -8.24
N LEU A 4 2.09 -20.02 -8.47
CA LEU A 4 3.18 -19.12 -8.86
C LEU A 4 2.94 -18.51 -10.24
N GLU A 5 2.51 -19.30 -11.23
CA GLU A 5 2.20 -18.78 -12.57
C GLU A 5 1.07 -17.77 -12.54
N GLN A 6 0.00 -18.03 -11.77
CA GLN A 6 -1.10 -17.05 -11.60
C GLN A 6 -0.57 -15.76 -10.98
N ARG A 7 0.25 -15.85 -9.92
CA ARG A 7 0.82 -14.68 -9.26
C ARG A 7 1.74 -13.87 -10.17
N ILE A 8 2.51 -14.54 -11.03
CA ILE A 8 3.33 -13.87 -12.06
C ILE A 8 2.43 -13.09 -13.01
N GLU A 9 1.31 -13.67 -13.47
CA GLU A 9 0.36 -12.93 -14.31
C GLU A 9 -0.24 -11.73 -13.57
N ASP A 10 -0.67 -11.93 -12.32
CA ASP A 10 -1.28 -10.86 -11.52
C ASP A 10 -0.32 -9.66 -11.37
N PHE A 11 0.97 -9.92 -11.09
CA PHE A 11 1.99 -8.88 -11.00
C PHE A 11 2.29 -8.23 -12.36
N LEU A 12 2.35 -8.99 -13.46
CA LEU A 12 2.60 -8.41 -14.79
C LEU A 12 1.42 -7.59 -15.32
N GLN A 13 0.21 -7.79 -14.81
CA GLN A 13 -0.96 -6.98 -15.12
C GLN A 13 -1.15 -5.80 -14.17
N ALA A 14 -0.37 -5.73 -13.08
CA ALA A 14 -0.48 -4.67 -12.09
C ALA A 14 0.49 -3.51 -12.39
N PRO A 15 0.00 -2.28 -12.62
CA PRO A 15 0.86 -1.16 -12.99
C PRO A 15 1.97 -0.87 -11.97
N LEU A 16 1.68 -1.00 -10.67
CA LEU A 16 2.70 -0.75 -9.64
C LEU A 16 3.81 -1.81 -9.65
N ALA A 17 3.46 -3.10 -9.70
CA ALA A 17 4.44 -4.18 -9.87
C ALA A 17 5.25 -4.04 -11.17
N ALA A 18 4.60 -3.66 -12.28
CA ALA A 18 5.28 -3.43 -13.54
C ALA A 18 6.29 -2.28 -13.45
N ALA A 19 5.90 -1.15 -12.87
CA ALA A 19 6.80 -0.01 -12.62
C ALA A 19 7.96 -0.39 -11.69
N PHE A 20 7.69 -1.16 -10.63
CA PHE A 20 8.71 -1.71 -9.73
C PHE A 20 9.76 -2.53 -10.49
N LEU A 21 9.33 -3.43 -11.40
CA LEU A 21 10.23 -4.25 -12.20
C LEU A 21 11.04 -3.41 -13.20
N VAL A 22 10.40 -2.44 -13.86
CA VAL A 22 11.07 -1.52 -14.80
C VAL A 22 12.13 -0.68 -14.09
N LEU A 23 11.85 -0.20 -12.88
CA LEU A 23 12.84 0.51 -12.07
C LEU A 23 13.98 -0.41 -11.64
N ALA A 24 13.69 -1.65 -11.27
CA ALA A 24 14.72 -2.63 -10.94
C ALA A 24 15.67 -2.89 -12.13
N ASP A 25 15.11 -3.19 -13.30
CA ASP A 25 15.87 -3.45 -14.54
C ASP A 25 16.73 -2.25 -14.94
N ARG A 26 16.18 -1.04 -14.91
CA ARG A 26 16.92 0.20 -15.25
C ARG A 26 18.07 0.53 -14.30
N ASN A 27 18.02 0.02 -13.08
CA ASN A 27 19.07 0.19 -12.08
C ASN A 27 19.96 -1.05 -11.94
N ASP A 28 19.90 -1.97 -12.93
CA ASP A 28 20.67 -3.21 -12.96
C ASP A 28 20.51 -4.05 -11.67
N LEU A 29 19.32 -4.04 -11.07
CA LEU A 29 19.03 -4.78 -9.85
C LEU A 29 18.61 -6.22 -10.16
N ASP A 30 19.26 -7.17 -9.49
CA ASP A 30 18.94 -8.59 -9.60
C ASP A 30 18.01 -9.10 -8.47
N GLY A 31 17.67 -10.39 -8.51
CA GLY A 31 16.82 -11.01 -7.50
C GLY A 31 17.40 -10.99 -6.07
N ASP A 32 18.73 -10.99 -5.93
CA ASP A 32 19.38 -10.90 -4.61
C ASP A 32 19.16 -9.53 -3.99
N GLN A 33 19.28 -8.47 -4.78
CA GLN A 33 19.04 -7.09 -4.35
C GLN A 33 17.55 -6.83 -4.09
N LEU A 34 16.66 -7.41 -4.88
CA LEU A 34 15.21 -7.29 -4.66
C LEU A 34 14.71 -8.09 -3.44
N ALA A 35 15.53 -9.01 -2.93
CA ALA A 35 15.27 -9.69 -1.66
C ALA A 35 15.55 -8.81 -0.43
N ASP A 36 16.28 -7.70 -0.59
CA ASP A 36 16.49 -6.71 0.46
C ASP A 36 15.23 -5.87 0.70
N PRO A 37 14.62 -5.89 1.91
CA PRO A 37 13.36 -5.20 2.14
C PRO A 37 13.43 -3.68 1.99
N ALA A 38 14.57 -3.06 2.34
CA ALA A 38 14.77 -1.62 2.19
C ALA A 38 14.77 -1.21 0.72
N THR A 39 15.51 -1.95 -0.12
CA THR A 39 15.55 -1.80 -1.57
C THR A 39 14.16 -1.98 -2.19
N ALA A 40 13.47 -3.07 -1.85
CA ALA A 40 12.14 -3.35 -2.39
C ALA A 40 11.12 -2.25 -2.02
N CYS A 41 11.09 -1.81 -0.75
CA CYS A 41 10.19 -0.74 -0.31
C CYS A 41 10.50 0.60 -1.00
N THR A 42 11.78 0.91 -1.19
CA THR A 42 12.21 2.14 -1.89
C THR A 42 11.78 2.14 -3.35
N LEU A 43 11.95 1.01 -4.06
CA LEU A 43 11.51 0.87 -5.44
C LEU A 43 9.99 1.00 -5.55
N ALA A 44 9.24 0.35 -4.66
CA ALA A 44 7.77 0.42 -4.65
C ALA A 44 7.28 1.85 -4.39
N SER A 45 7.89 2.56 -3.44
CA SER A 45 7.54 3.96 -3.13
C SER A 45 7.90 4.91 -4.27
N THR A 46 9.06 4.68 -4.91
CA THR A 46 9.47 5.42 -6.11
C THR A 46 8.48 5.19 -7.25
N ALA A 47 8.14 3.93 -7.54
CA ALA A 47 7.15 3.58 -8.56
C ALA A 47 5.79 4.24 -8.25
N LEU A 48 5.33 4.18 -7.01
CA LEU A 48 4.05 4.77 -6.60
C LEU A 48 3.98 6.26 -6.90
N ARG A 49 5.03 7.02 -6.57
CA ARG A 49 5.11 8.45 -6.84
C ARG A 49 4.99 8.77 -8.34
N GLU A 50 5.65 7.98 -9.20
CA GLU A 50 5.59 8.17 -10.65
C GLU A 50 4.22 7.82 -11.23
N LEU A 51 3.50 6.88 -10.63
CA LEU A 51 2.16 6.47 -11.07
C LEU A 51 1.02 7.29 -10.43
N ASN A 52 1.32 8.05 -9.37
CA ASN A 52 0.35 8.82 -8.62
C ASN A 52 -0.33 9.86 -9.53
N PRO A 53 -1.67 9.89 -9.60
CA PRO A 53 -2.40 10.86 -10.40
C PRO A 53 -2.08 12.35 -10.15
N TRP A 54 -1.57 12.66 -8.96
CA TRP A 54 -1.44 14.01 -8.43
C TRP A 54 0.00 14.51 -8.37
N SER A 55 0.99 13.70 -8.77
CA SER A 55 2.43 14.06 -8.71
C SER A 55 2.86 15.11 -9.76
N GLY A 56 1.93 15.65 -10.54
CA GLY A 56 2.18 16.76 -11.48
C GLY A 56 2.93 16.37 -12.77
N GLY A 57 3.19 15.07 -12.97
CA GLY A 57 3.87 14.52 -14.15
C GLY A 57 2.97 14.35 -15.39
N THR A 58 3.55 13.74 -16.42
CA THR A 58 2.86 13.32 -17.66
C THR A 58 1.63 12.44 -17.34
N ARG A 59 0.64 12.43 -18.25
CA ARG A 59 -0.63 11.68 -18.17
C ARG A 59 -0.45 10.32 -17.45
N PRO A 60 -0.86 10.18 -16.17
CA PRO A 60 -0.56 8.99 -15.35
C PRO A 60 -1.07 7.68 -15.96
N ALA A 61 -2.16 7.73 -16.72
CA ALA A 61 -2.67 6.59 -17.49
C ALA A 61 -1.70 6.08 -18.57
N VAL A 62 -0.99 6.99 -19.24
CA VAL A 62 0.01 6.64 -20.25
C VAL A 62 1.19 5.97 -19.58
N VAL A 63 1.70 6.53 -18.48
CA VAL A 63 2.82 5.93 -17.72
C VAL A 63 2.45 4.51 -17.26
N ARG A 64 1.24 4.31 -16.73
CA ARG A 64 0.76 2.97 -16.34
C ARG A 64 0.70 1.99 -17.53
N ALA A 65 0.27 2.43 -18.70
CA ALA A 65 0.26 1.58 -19.89
C ALA A 65 1.70 1.24 -20.36
N ASP A 66 2.59 2.22 -20.35
CA ASP A 66 3.98 2.06 -20.82
C ASP A 66 4.77 1.11 -19.92
N VAL A 67 4.62 1.19 -18.59
CA VAL A 67 5.29 0.25 -17.68
C VAL A 67 4.79 -1.19 -17.84
N LEU A 68 3.50 -1.38 -18.12
CA LEU A 68 2.95 -2.72 -18.36
C LEU A 68 3.57 -3.36 -19.60
N GLU A 69 3.74 -2.61 -20.69
CA GLU A 69 4.43 -3.09 -21.88
C GLU A 69 5.92 -3.36 -21.61
N ALA A 70 6.58 -2.45 -20.90
CA ALA A 70 8.01 -2.55 -20.58
C ALA A 70 8.34 -3.69 -19.60
N ALA A 71 7.40 -4.09 -18.73
CA ALA A 71 7.61 -5.16 -17.76
C ALA A 71 7.46 -6.57 -18.37
N ARG A 72 6.82 -6.73 -19.53
CA ARG A 72 6.64 -8.04 -20.21
C ARG A 72 7.94 -8.85 -20.38
N PRO A 73 9.05 -8.29 -20.91
CA PRO A 73 10.32 -9.02 -21.01
C PRO A 73 10.94 -9.37 -19.64
N LEU A 74 10.52 -8.72 -18.55
CA LEU A 74 11.06 -8.91 -17.19
C LEU A 74 10.40 -10.07 -16.44
N ARG A 75 9.57 -10.87 -17.11
CA ARG A 75 8.90 -12.05 -16.54
C ARG A 75 9.86 -13.00 -15.82
N SER A 76 11.06 -13.23 -16.37
CA SER A 76 12.04 -14.13 -15.75
C SER A 76 12.60 -13.58 -14.44
N LEU A 77 12.85 -12.26 -14.35
CA LEU A 77 13.25 -11.59 -13.12
C LEU A 77 12.15 -11.74 -12.07
N LEU A 78 10.91 -11.41 -12.42
CA LEU A 78 9.76 -11.56 -11.52
C LEU A 78 9.59 -13.00 -11.03
N ALA A 79 9.71 -13.98 -11.93
CA ALA A 79 9.61 -15.38 -11.55
C ALA A 79 10.71 -15.80 -10.56
N ALA A 80 11.94 -15.31 -10.73
CA ALA A 80 13.03 -15.56 -9.79
C ALA A 80 12.75 -14.91 -8.43
N VAL A 81 12.32 -13.65 -8.42
CA VAL A 81 11.98 -12.90 -7.20
C VAL A 81 10.86 -13.58 -6.42
N LEU A 82 9.76 -13.96 -7.07
CA LEU A 82 8.62 -14.61 -6.42
C LEU A 82 8.92 -16.05 -5.97
N ALA A 83 9.89 -16.73 -6.58
CA ALA A 83 10.31 -18.07 -6.17
C ALA A 83 11.32 -18.06 -5.01
N ASP A 84 11.87 -16.90 -4.66
CA ASP A 84 12.85 -16.75 -3.59
C ASP A 84 12.18 -16.70 -2.21
N GLU A 85 12.53 -17.63 -1.31
CA GLU A 85 11.97 -17.69 0.04
C GLU A 85 12.27 -16.45 0.89
N ARG A 86 13.34 -15.69 0.57
CA ARG A 86 13.62 -14.41 1.24
C ARG A 86 12.53 -13.38 0.98
N ASN A 87 11.75 -13.51 -0.10
CA ASN A 87 10.61 -12.66 -0.42
C ASN A 87 9.28 -13.15 0.18
N SER A 88 9.30 -14.16 1.06
CA SER A 88 8.10 -14.63 1.77
C SER A 88 7.42 -13.55 2.60
N TRP A 89 8.15 -12.50 3.02
CA TRP A 89 7.56 -11.34 3.71
C TRP A 89 6.61 -10.53 2.84
N TRP A 90 6.69 -10.62 1.51
CA TRP A 90 5.82 -9.86 0.60
C TRP A 90 4.35 -10.21 0.82
N ASP A 91 4.09 -11.49 1.07
CA ASP A 91 2.76 -12.06 1.26
C ASP A 91 2.44 -12.38 2.72
N ALA A 92 3.34 -12.02 3.63
CA ALA A 92 3.16 -12.35 5.02
C ALA A 92 1.90 -11.66 5.57
N PRO A 93 1.13 -12.34 6.42
CA PRO A 93 0.07 -11.68 7.18
C PRO A 93 0.69 -10.63 8.11
N LEU A 94 -0.16 -9.78 8.66
CA LEU A 94 0.25 -8.74 9.60
C LEU A 94 1.18 -9.29 10.72
N GLN A 95 2.34 -8.64 10.91
CA GLN A 95 3.21 -8.93 12.05
C GLN A 95 2.79 -8.13 13.29
N ARG A 96 2.10 -8.80 14.20
CA ARG A 96 1.43 -8.16 15.35
C ARG A 96 2.36 -7.45 16.34
N ASP A 97 3.61 -7.86 16.45
CA ASP A 97 4.60 -7.31 17.38
C ASP A 97 5.56 -6.29 16.74
N ALA A 98 5.38 -6.01 15.45
CA ALA A 98 6.27 -5.18 14.64
C ALA A 98 5.52 -4.04 13.93
N GLN A 99 4.43 -3.51 14.50
CA GLN A 99 3.66 -2.44 13.85
C GLN A 99 4.25 -1.07 14.14
N LEU A 100 4.67 -0.35 13.11
CA LEU A 100 5.29 0.95 13.24
C LEU A 100 4.28 2.07 12.96
N LEU A 101 4.11 2.95 13.94
CA LEU A 101 3.41 4.22 13.82
C LEU A 101 4.44 5.34 13.67
N LEU A 102 4.29 6.12 12.59
CA LEU A 102 5.05 7.34 12.35
C LEU A 102 4.12 8.55 12.45
N THR A 103 4.57 9.61 13.12
CA THR A 103 3.78 10.82 13.34
C THR A 103 4.66 12.06 13.29
N GLY A 104 4.41 12.97 12.36
CA GLY A 104 5.07 14.26 12.27
C GLY A 104 4.74 15.18 13.47
N ARG A 105 5.59 16.18 13.68
CA ARG A 105 5.47 17.15 14.78
C ARG A 105 4.15 17.93 14.77
N GLU A 106 3.65 18.22 13.57
CA GLU A 106 2.42 18.99 13.36
C GLU A 106 1.20 18.11 13.09
N ASP A 107 1.41 16.79 13.02
CA ASP A 107 0.32 15.84 12.88
C ASP A 107 -0.51 15.82 14.16
N ARG A 108 -1.80 15.53 14.00
CA ARG A 108 -2.63 15.13 15.12
C ARG A 108 -2.08 13.80 15.64
N GLN A 109 -1.24 13.85 16.65
CA GLN A 109 -0.66 12.70 17.35
C GLN A 109 -1.79 11.75 17.80
N PRO A 110 -2.07 10.66 17.07
CA PRO A 110 -3.13 9.75 17.44
C PRO A 110 -2.67 8.99 18.68
N ASP A 111 -3.59 8.82 19.63
CA ASP A 111 -3.41 7.87 20.72
C ASP A 111 -3.80 6.48 20.18
N PRO A 112 -2.86 5.52 20.09
CA PRO A 112 -3.18 4.18 19.63
C PRO A 112 -4.22 3.48 20.50
N PHE A 113 -4.37 3.88 21.76
CA PHE A 113 -5.39 3.35 22.65
C PHE A 113 -6.78 3.96 22.45
N GLN A 114 -6.91 4.95 21.55
CA GLN A 114 -8.16 5.66 21.27
C GLN A 114 -8.45 5.81 19.78
N VAL A 115 -8.38 4.71 19.03
CA VAL A 115 -8.79 4.68 17.61
C VAL A 115 -10.32 4.71 17.51
N PRO A 116 -10.92 5.74 16.87
CA PRO A 116 -12.37 5.82 16.69
C PRO A 116 -12.91 4.71 15.79
N VAL A 117 -14.06 4.14 16.18
CA VAL A 117 -14.78 3.19 15.34
C VAL A 117 -15.62 3.94 14.31
N PRO A 118 -15.48 3.67 13.00
CA PRO A 118 -16.31 4.28 11.97
C PRO A 118 -17.80 3.99 12.20
N VAL A 119 -18.64 4.99 11.99
CA VAL A 119 -20.10 4.90 12.15
C VAL A 119 -20.80 5.56 10.96
N GLY A 120 -21.98 5.05 10.62
CA GLY A 120 -22.81 5.64 9.56
C GLY A 120 -22.43 5.18 8.14
N PRO A 121 -23.02 5.81 7.11
CA PRO A 121 -22.73 5.49 5.72
C PRO A 121 -21.33 5.97 5.30
N ILE A 122 -20.83 5.42 4.20
CA ILE A 122 -19.54 5.85 3.60
C ILE A 122 -19.61 7.33 3.18
N GLY A 123 -18.59 8.10 3.55
CA GLY A 123 -18.46 9.52 3.15
C GLY A 123 -17.79 9.69 1.78
N SER A 124 -17.90 10.89 1.18
CA SER A 124 -17.27 11.19 -0.12
C SER A 124 -15.75 11.02 -0.10
N TRP A 125 -15.09 11.42 0.99
CA TRP A 125 -13.66 11.19 1.18
C TRP A 125 -13.33 9.69 1.24
N GLU A 126 -14.12 8.90 1.95
CA GLU A 126 -13.87 7.47 2.08
C GLU A 126 -14.12 6.72 0.77
N THR A 127 -15.10 7.17 -0.03
CA THR A 127 -15.29 6.71 -1.41
C THR A 127 -14.09 7.05 -2.29
N TYR A 128 -13.63 8.31 -2.24
CA TYR A 128 -12.49 8.77 -3.01
C TYR A 128 -11.22 8.06 -2.56
N ALA A 129 -10.74 8.29 -1.34
CA ALA A 129 -9.46 7.78 -0.86
C ALA A 129 -9.46 6.29 -0.54
N GLN A 130 -10.63 5.65 -0.45
CA GLN A 130 -10.76 4.23 -0.07
C GLN A 130 -10.06 3.93 1.27
N LYS A 131 -10.14 4.89 2.21
CA LYS A 131 -9.54 4.86 3.55
C LYS A 131 -10.56 5.37 4.57
N PRO A 132 -10.54 4.90 5.83
CA PRO A 132 -11.39 5.45 6.88
C PRO A 132 -10.89 6.86 7.27
N VAL A 133 -11.80 7.83 7.50
CA VAL A 133 -11.44 9.24 7.81
C VAL A 133 -10.55 9.37 9.07
N HIS A 134 -10.76 8.50 10.05
CA HIS A 134 -10.14 8.60 11.37
C HIS A 134 -9.35 7.34 11.77
N ALA A 135 -8.82 6.63 10.77
CA ALA A 135 -7.98 5.47 11.01
C ALA A 135 -6.67 5.86 11.71
N LEU A 136 -6.13 4.94 12.49
CA LEU A 136 -4.70 4.95 12.78
C LEU A 136 -4.00 4.10 11.72
N ILE A 137 -2.91 4.59 11.14
CA ILE A 137 -2.19 3.90 10.08
C ILE A 137 -0.84 3.42 10.62
N THR A 138 -0.53 2.15 10.42
CA THR A 138 0.81 1.60 10.69
C THR A 138 1.39 0.95 9.44
N SER A 139 2.71 0.76 9.41
CA SER A 139 3.40 -0.12 8.46
C SER A 139 4.18 -1.16 9.25
N THR A 140 4.43 -2.33 8.67
CA THR A 140 5.16 -3.40 9.32
C THR A 140 6.66 -3.11 9.35
N GLU A 141 7.29 -3.22 10.51
CA GLU A 141 8.74 -3.14 10.67
C GLU A 141 9.38 -4.43 10.12
N LEU A 142 10.33 -4.25 9.20
CA LEU A 142 10.97 -5.30 8.43
C LEU A 142 12.30 -5.69 9.06
N ALA A 143 12.70 -6.95 8.85
CA ALA A 143 14.00 -7.45 9.29
C ALA A 143 15.10 -6.94 8.37
N VAL A 144 15.70 -5.80 8.73
CA VAL A 144 16.80 -5.15 8.00
C VAL A 144 18.10 -5.13 8.82
N PRO A 145 19.28 -4.98 8.18
CA PRO A 145 20.55 -4.84 8.90
C PRO A 145 20.56 -3.68 9.89
N ALA A 146 21.37 -3.80 10.95
CA ALA A 146 21.52 -2.73 11.92
C ALA A 146 22.08 -1.46 11.26
N GLY A 147 21.40 -0.32 11.46
CA GLY A 147 21.77 0.96 10.87
C GLY A 147 21.10 1.26 9.53
N GLU A 148 20.35 0.31 8.95
CA GLU A 148 19.50 0.57 7.78
C GLU A 148 18.38 1.56 8.17
N PRO A 149 18.32 2.76 7.56
CA PRO A 149 17.29 3.75 7.89
C PRO A 149 15.89 3.36 7.39
N ILE A 150 15.78 2.54 6.33
CA ILE A 150 14.50 2.11 5.77
C ILE A 150 14.13 0.73 6.31
N ARG A 151 13.37 0.71 7.41
CA ARG A 151 12.92 -0.52 8.07
C ARG A 151 11.42 -0.79 7.93
N SER A 152 10.71 -0.05 7.08
CA SER A 152 9.29 -0.29 6.76
C SER A 152 8.93 0.44 5.47
N SER A 153 7.79 0.12 4.84
CA SER A 153 7.36 0.84 3.65
C SER A 153 7.00 2.31 3.94
N ALA A 154 6.54 2.63 5.16
CA ALA A 154 6.34 4.02 5.57
C ALA A 154 7.66 4.83 5.63
N HIS A 155 8.79 4.22 6.02
CA HIS A 155 10.09 4.91 5.93
C HIS A 155 10.52 5.15 4.48
N ALA A 156 10.30 4.15 3.62
CA ALA A 156 10.60 4.29 2.20
C ALA A 156 9.77 5.39 1.56
N GLU A 157 8.51 5.54 1.98
CA GLU A 157 7.70 6.65 1.52
C GLU A 157 8.24 8.01 1.97
N LEU A 158 8.60 8.17 3.25
CA LEU A 158 9.22 9.41 3.74
C LEU A 158 10.49 9.77 2.95
N ALA A 159 11.28 8.76 2.58
CA ALA A 159 12.49 8.94 1.81
C ALA A 159 12.21 9.35 0.35
N CYS A 160 11.12 8.86 -0.23
CA CYS A 160 10.75 9.09 -1.62
C CYS A 160 9.81 10.29 -1.83
N GLY A 161 9.09 10.74 -0.80
CA GLY A 161 8.04 11.76 -0.89
C GLY A 161 6.93 11.35 -1.86
N ALA A 162 6.35 10.16 -1.67
CA ALA A 162 5.43 9.55 -2.63
C ALA A 162 3.94 9.84 -2.35
N SER A 163 3.60 10.21 -1.11
CA SER A 163 2.22 10.42 -0.68
C SER A 163 1.86 11.88 -0.40
N ASP A 164 0.61 12.11 -0.02
CA ASP A 164 0.10 13.40 0.45
C ASP A 164 0.58 13.74 1.89
N TRP A 165 1.33 12.86 2.54
CA TRP A 165 1.88 13.09 3.87
C TRP A 165 3.20 13.85 3.79
N ASP A 166 3.16 15.13 4.14
CA ASP A 166 4.33 16.01 4.29
C ASP A 166 4.58 16.31 5.78
N PRO A 167 5.24 15.40 6.52
CA PRO A 167 5.39 15.57 7.96
C PRO A 167 6.39 16.67 8.31
N ALA A 168 6.00 17.49 9.30
CA ALA A 168 6.96 18.36 9.97
C ALA A 168 7.92 17.55 10.85
N TYR A 169 9.23 17.69 10.61
CA TYR A 169 10.26 17.01 11.39
C TYR A 169 10.53 17.69 12.76
N PRO A 170 10.98 16.94 13.79
CA PRO A 170 11.25 15.50 13.76
C PRO A 170 9.97 14.64 13.69
N VAL A 171 10.06 13.47 13.05
CA VAL A 171 9.00 12.46 13.05
C VAL A 171 9.16 11.53 14.24
N ASP A 172 8.11 11.44 15.05
CA ASP A 172 8.01 10.49 16.16
C ASP A 172 7.77 9.08 15.65
N GLN A 173 8.39 8.11 16.33
CA GLN A 173 8.31 6.70 15.98
C GLN A 173 7.87 5.86 17.18
N ARG A 174 6.85 5.02 16.98
CA ARG A 174 6.37 4.10 18.01
C ARG A 174 6.18 2.71 17.40
N ARG A 175 6.77 1.69 18.03
CA ARG A 175 6.41 0.29 17.77
C ARG A 175 5.19 -0.05 18.62
N LEU A 176 4.17 -0.60 18.01
CA LEU A 176 2.93 -1.01 18.64
C LEU A 176 2.85 -2.54 18.64
N GLN A 177 2.37 -3.10 19.75
CA GLN A 177 2.00 -4.51 19.83
C GLN A 177 0.49 -4.66 19.73
N VAL A 178 0.04 -5.46 18.77
CA VAL A 178 -1.36 -5.77 18.50
C VAL A 178 -1.79 -6.99 19.32
N ALA A 179 -2.98 -6.94 19.90
CA ALA A 179 -3.57 -8.08 20.62
C ALA A 179 -3.74 -9.29 19.69
N GLU A 180 -3.51 -10.50 20.20
CA GLU A 180 -3.69 -11.75 19.42
C GLU A 180 -5.11 -11.92 18.87
N HIS A 181 -6.12 -11.42 19.58
CA HIS A 181 -7.52 -11.54 19.19
C HIS A 181 -7.98 -10.51 18.16
N ALA A 182 -7.13 -9.57 17.75
CA ALA A 182 -7.51 -8.58 16.75
C ALA A 182 -7.82 -9.26 15.40
N ARG A 183 -8.94 -8.90 14.80
CA ARG A 183 -9.44 -9.46 13.54
C ARG A 183 -8.99 -8.56 12.41
N ILE A 184 -8.14 -9.07 11.52
CA ILE A 184 -7.56 -8.29 10.42
C ILE A 184 -8.12 -8.81 9.11
N ALA A 185 -8.62 -7.91 8.27
CA ALA A 185 -8.87 -8.24 6.87
C ALA A 185 -7.57 -8.06 6.09
N GLU A 186 -7.08 -9.14 5.50
CA GLU A 186 -5.82 -9.17 4.75
C GLU A 186 -6.09 -8.95 3.27
N VAL A 187 -5.35 -8.04 2.64
CA VAL A 187 -5.42 -7.75 1.20
C VAL A 187 -4.05 -8.09 0.59
N HIS A 188 -4.03 -9.18 -0.19
CA HIS A 188 -2.83 -9.69 -0.87
C HIS A 188 -2.88 -9.52 -2.39
N SER A 189 -4.05 -9.14 -2.92
CA SER A 189 -4.30 -9.00 -4.36
C SER A 189 -5.46 -8.05 -4.66
N ALA A 190 -5.60 -7.69 -5.94
CA ALA A 190 -6.78 -6.97 -6.44
C ALA A 190 -8.10 -7.73 -6.17
N ALA A 191 -8.05 -9.07 -6.21
CA ALA A 191 -9.21 -9.93 -5.96
C ALA A 191 -9.66 -9.86 -4.49
N ASP A 192 -8.71 -9.80 -3.54
CA ASP A 192 -9.03 -9.65 -2.11
C ASP A 192 -9.70 -8.29 -1.85
N TRP A 193 -9.18 -7.22 -2.46
CA TRP A 193 -9.79 -5.89 -2.39
C TRP A 193 -11.21 -5.89 -2.97
N HIS A 194 -11.41 -6.53 -4.12
CA HIS A 194 -12.74 -6.68 -4.73
C HIS A 194 -13.71 -7.45 -3.84
N ALA A 195 -13.25 -8.54 -3.23
CA ALA A 195 -14.06 -9.34 -2.33
C ALA A 195 -14.45 -8.56 -1.07
N LEU A 196 -13.52 -7.80 -0.50
CA LEU A 196 -13.76 -6.93 0.66
C LEU A 196 -14.78 -5.83 0.33
N SER A 197 -14.59 -5.14 -0.79
CA SER A 197 -15.46 -4.07 -1.27
C SER A 197 -16.85 -4.59 -1.66
N THR A 198 -16.94 -5.77 -2.26
CA THR A 198 -18.23 -6.43 -2.56
C THR A 198 -18.98 -6.81 -1.28
N ARG A 199 -18.27 -7.29 -0.26
CA ARG A 199 -18.89 -7.77 0.99
C ARG A 199 -19.39 -6.63 1.86
N TYR A 200 -18.60 -5.56 1.99
CA TYR A 200 -18.89 -4.47 2.92
C TYR A 200 -19.27 -3.15 2.25
N GLY A 201 -19.17 -3.06 0.92
CA GLY A 201 -19.66 -1.92 0.16
C GLY A 201 -21.17 -1.96 0.02
N ASP A 202 -21.76 -0.79 -0.19
CA ASP A 202 -23.18 -0.64 -0.48
C ASP A 202 -23.35 0.17 -1.77
N PRO A 203 -23.71 -0.49 -2.90
CA PRO A 203 -23.93 0.19 -4.17
C PRO A 203 -25.00 1.29 -4.13
N ALA A 204 -25.93 1.27 -3.17
CA ALA A 204 -26.96 2.29 -3.04
C ALA A 204 -26.43 3.60 -2.44
N THR A 205 -25.39 3.51 -1.61
CA THR A 205 -24.73 4.68 -0.98
C THR A 205 -23.43 5.05 -1.68
N HIS A 206 -22.91 4.19 -2.56
CA HIS A 206 -21.73 4.47 -3.35
C HIS A 206 -22.08 5.27 -4.62
N HIS A 207 -21.61 6.51 -4.71
CA HIS A 207 -21.89 7.41 -5.86
C HIS A 207 -21.14 7.06 -7.16
N GLY A 208 -20.64 5.83 -7.29
CA GLY A 208 -19.73 5.41 -8.36
C GLY A 208 -18.33 6.02 -8.25
N SER A 209 -17.56 5.91 -9.33
CA SER A 209 -16.20 6.49 -9.39
C SER A 209 -16.22 8.00 -9.16
N ASP A 210 -15.19 8.49 -8.48
CA ASP A 210 -14.94 9.92 -8.42
C ASP A 210 -14.66 10.47 -9.83
N SER A 211 -15.32 11.58 -10.20
CA SER A 211 -15.19 12.15 -11.54
C SER A 211 -13.80 12.72 -11.81
N SER A 212 -13.15 13.28 -10.78
CA SER A 212 -11.80 13.84 -10.93
C SER A 212 -10.78 12.75 -11.20
N LEU A 213 -10.87 11.59 -10.53
CA LEU A 213 -10.02 10.43 -10.82
C LEU A 213 -10.23 9.90 -12.23
N ARG A 214 -11.49 9.80 -12.67
CA ARG A 214 -11.80 9.31 -14.02
C ARG A 214 -11.27 10.27 -15.08
N GLU A 215 -11.41 11.58 -14.89
CA GLU A 215 -11.00 12.60 -15.86
C GLU A 215 -9.48 12.80 -15.91
N VAL A 216 -8.81 12.84 -14.75
CA VAL A 216 -7.37 13.13 -14.66
C VAL A 216 -6.53 11.87 -14.86
N ALA A 217 -7.02 10.75 -14.33
CA ALA A 217 -6.24 9.53 -14.23
C ALA A 217 -6.83 8.36 -15.00
N GLU A 218 -8.02 8.44 -15.59
CA GLU A 218 -8.70 7.28 -16.19
C GLU A 218 -8.87 6.10 -15.20
N ILE A 219 -8.96 6.41 -13.90
CA ILE A 219 -9.19 5.42 -12.85
C ILE A 219 -10.68 5.38 -12.53
N ASP A 220 -11.28 4.19 -12.68
CA ASP A 220 -12.58 3.88 -12.09
C ASP A 220 -12.36 3.21 -10.73
N ASN A 221 -12.37 3.99 -9.65
CA ASN A 221 -12.14 3.45 -8.30
C ASN A 221 -13.28 2.52 -7.85
N GLY A 222 -14.46 2.64 -8.48
CA GLY A 222 -15.56 1.69 -8.30
C GLY A 222 -16.07 1.65 -6.87
N LEU A 223 -16.66 0.52 -6.46
CA LEU A 223 -17.18 0.33 -5.11
C LEU A 223 -16.05 0.27 -4.06
N ALA A 224 -16.23 0.97 -2.94
CA ALA A 224 -15.37 0.90 -1.75
C ALA A 224 -16.11 0.27 -0.54
N PRO A 225 -15.39 -0.29 0.45
CA PRO A 225 -16.00 -0.81 1.67
C PRO A 225 -16.68 0.29 2.50
N THR A 226 -17.88 0.03 3.01
CA THR A 226 -18.45 0.85 4.08
C THR A 226 -17.74 0.50 5.38
N TRP A 227 -16.88 1.41 5.87
CA TRP A 227 -16.01 1.14 7.02
C TRP A 227 -16.75 0.77 8.30
N SER A 228 -17.95 1.30 8.52
CA SER A 228 -18.79 0.93 9.66
C SER A 228 -19.31 -0.50 9.58
N ALA A 229 -19.62 -0.99 8.37
CA ALA A 229 -20.00 -2.38 8.15
C ALA A 229 -18.80 -3.32 8.33
N LEU A 230 -17.63 -2.92 7.83
CA LEU A 230 -16.38 -3.66 8.02
C LEU A 230 -16.00 -3.76 9.51
N ALA A 231 -16.22 -2.68 10.28
CA ALA A 231 -15.93 -2.61 11.72
C ALA A 231 -16.75 -3.59 12.58
N ALA A 232 -17.82 -4.19 12.04
CA ALA A 232 -18.56 -5.25 12.71
C ALA A 232 -17.73 -6.55 12.78
N ASP A 233 -16.99 -6.84 11.70
CA ASP A 233 -16.30 -8.11 11.50
C ASP A 233 -14.79 -8.02 11.73
N TYR A 234 -14.21 -6.83 11.55
CA TYR A 234 -12.77 -6.60 11.63
C TYR A 234 -12.41 -5.37 12.47
N ASP A 235 -11.15 -5.33 12.92
CA ASP A 235 -10.56 -4.27 13.73
C ASP A 235 -9.54 -3.45 12.93
N GLY A 236 -9.06 -3.98 11.81
CA GLY A 236 -8.21 -3.30 10.84
C GLY A 236 -8.19 -4.00 9.47
N VAL A 237 -7.68 -3.28 8.47
CA VAL A 237 -7.43 -3.81 7.12
C VAL A 237 -5.95 -3.64 6.81
N HIS A 238 -5.26 -4.74 6.55
CA HIS A 238 -3.84 -4.76 6.19
C HIS A 238 -3.69 -4.99 4.69
N LEU A 239 -2.98 -4.09 4.04
CA LEU A 239 -2.49 -4.26 2.68
C LEU A 239 -1.05 -4.73 2.75
N SER A 240 -0.83 -6.01 2.50
CA SER A 240 0.51 -6.58 2.42
C SER A 240 1.34 -5.93 1.32
N PHE A 241 2.65 -6.13 1.32
CA PHE A 241 3.51 -5.62 0.25
C PHE A 241 3.18 -6.22 -1.12
N ALA A 242 2.82 -7.51 -1.17
CA ALA A 242 2.30 -8.16 -2.39
C ALA A 242 0.95 -7.57 -2.82
N GLY A 243 0.07 -7.29 -1.86
CA GLY A 243 -1.18 -6.59 -2.11
C GLY A 243 -0.96 -5.21 -2.69
N LEU A 244 -0.04 -4.42 -2.13
CA LEU A 244 0.34 -3.12 -2.66
C LEU A 244 0.74 -3.24 -4.14
N LEU A 245 1.69 -4.11 -4.45
CA LEU A 245 2.22 -4.27 -5.80
C LEU A 245 1.19 -4.80 -6.80
N SER A 246 0.30 -5.70 -6.39
CA SER A 246 -0.61 -6.42 -7.29
C SER A 246 -2.07 -5.91 -7.31
N ALA A 247 -2.48 -5.10 -6.32
CA ALA A 247 -3.84 -4.57 -6.24
C ALA A 247 -3.94 -3.12 -6.75
N LEU A 248 -2.89 -2.32 -6.58
CA LEU A 248 -2.95 -0.89 -6.88
C LEU A 248 -3.11 -0.66 -8.39
N TYR A 249 -4.13 0.11 -8.76
CA TYR A 249 -4.54 0.42 -10.13
C TYR A 249 -5.03 -0.76 -10.96
N VAL A 250 -5.39 -1.89 -10.33
CA VAL A 250 -5.93 -3.07 -11.02
C VAL A 250 -7.45 -3.14 -10.89
N PRO A 251 -8.21 -2.90 -11.97
CA PRO A 251 -9.65 -3.01 -11.93
C PRO A 251 -10.09 -4.49 -11.90
N VAL A 252 -10.95 -4.82 -10.94
CA VAL A 252 -11.63 -6.13 -10.88
C VAL A 252 -13.12 -5.91 -10.99
N SER A 253 -13.77 -6.67 -11.87
CA SER A 253 -15.20 -6.51 -12.15
C SER A 253 -15.96 -7.81 -11.97
N SER A 254 -17.16 -7.72 -11.39
CA SER A 254 -18.13 -8.81 -11.34
C SER A 254 -19.52 -8.33 -11.78
N PRO A 255 -20.36 -9.21 -12.36
CA PRO A 255 -21.71 -8.82 -12.78
C PRO A 255 -22.60 -8.29 -11.64
N GLN A 256 -22.37 -8.76 -10.41
CA GLN A 256 -23.18 -8.44 -9.24
C GLN A 256 -22.76 -7.13 -8.57
N SER A 257 -21.46 -6.85 -8.49
CA SER A 257 -20.92 -5.74 -7.68
C SER A 257 -20.36 -4.59 -8.51
N GLY A 258 -20.25 -4.77 -9.83
CA GLY A 258 -19.57 -3.81 -10.69
C GLY A 258 -18.04 -3.89 -10.55
N THR A 259 -17.37 -2.77 -10.80
CA THR A 259 -15.91 -2.66 -10.75
C THR A 259 -15.45 -2.15 -9.39
N THR A 260 -14.26 -2.58 -8.98
CA THR A 260 -13.50 -2.03 -7.84
C THR A 260 -12.05 -1.86 -8.29
N THR A 261 -11.42 -0.75 -7.92
CA THR A 261 -9.99 -0.53 -8.16
C THR A 261 -9.39 0.12 -6.93
N LEU A 262 -8.42 -0.52 -6.28
CA LEU A 262 -7.64 0.13 -5.22
C LEU A 262 -6.72 1.16 -5.85
N TRP A 263 -6.71 2.42 -5.40
CA TRP A 263 -5.85 3.43 -6.03
C TRP A 263 -5.09 4.35 -5.06
N ALA A 264 -5.58 4.56 -3.85
CA ALA A 264 -5.07 5.64 -2.99
C ALA A 264 -4.16 5.18 -1.85
N TRP A 265 -3.80 3.89 -1.75
CA TRP A 265 -2.96 3.39 -0.66
C TRP A 265 -1.49 3.50 -1.06
N ASP A 266 -0.71 4.20 -0.23
CA ASP A 266 0.60 4.74 -0.62
C ASP A 266 1.79 3.82 -0.28
N TRP A 267 1.58 2.82 0.57
CA TRP A 267 2.58 1.83 0.99
C TRP A 267 1.91 0.60 1.63
N GLU A 268 2.70 -0.45 1.95
CA GLU A 268 2.25 -1.56 2.80
C GLU A 268 1.81 -0.99 4.14
N CYS A 269 0.54 -1.13 4.47
CA CYS A 269 0.03 -0.52 5.69
C CYS A 269 -1.18 -1.23 6.24
N THR A 270 -1.45 -0.95 7.51
CA THR A 270 -2.69 -1.33 8.18
C THR A 270 -3.48 -0.09 8.57
N HIS A 271 -4.71 -0.01 8.07
CA HIS A 271 -5.70 0.96 8.54
C HIS A 271 -6.47 0.36 9.70
N TRP A 272 -6.15 0.81 10.91
CA TRP A 272 -6.84 0.44 12.14
C TRP A 272 -8.10 1.27 12.32
N ILE A 273 -9.23 0.58 12.52
CA ILE A 273 -10.56 1.17 12.72
C ILE A 273 -11.11 0.90 14.13
N ARG A 274 -10.29 0.29 14.99
CA ARG A 274 -10.56 0.07 16.40
C ARG A 274 -9.23 -0.07 17.12
N SER A 275 -9.17 0.37 18.38
CA SER A 275 -7.99 0.14 19.19
C SER A 275 -7.92 -1.32 19.61
N VAL A 276 -6.79 -1.95 19.28
CA VAL A 276 -6.47 -3.35 19.62
C VAL A 276 -5.01 -3.48 20.08
N PHE A 277 -4.37 -2.36 20.43
CA PHE A 277 -2.98 -2.36 20.87
C PHE A 277 -2.89 -2.65 22.35
N ILE A 278 -1.90 -3.43 22.74
CA ILE A 278 -1.66 -3.83 24.13
C ILE A 278 -0.38 -3.24 24.71
N ASP A 279 0.53 -2.77 23.85
CA ASP A 279 1.76 -2.12 24.27
C ASP A 279 2.29 -1.15 23.20
N THR A 280 3.13 -0.21 23.64
CA THR A 280 3.83 0.74 22.77
C THR A 280 5.26 0.94 23.25
N THR A 281 6.22 0.85 22.34
CA THR A 281 7.63 1.18 22.57
C THR A 281 8.02 2.41 21.76
N ALA A 282 8.48 3.47 22.43
CA ALA A 282 9.05 4.63 21.76
C ALA A 282 10.39 4.27 21.12
N LEU A 283 10.61 4.76 19.90
CA LEU A 283 11.85 4.57 19.14
C LEU A 283 12.51 5.95 18.93
N PRO A 284 13.79 5.99 18.55
CA PRO A 284 14.45 7.27 18.24
C PRO A 284 13.68 8.04 17.17
N GLN A 285 13.51 9.36 17.36
CA GLN A 285 12.88 10.21 16.35
C GLN A 285 13.70 10.26 15.06
N LEU A 286 13.05 10.49 13.92
CA LEU A 286 13.71 10.84 12.68
C LEU A 286 13.89 12.37 12.65
N PRO A 287 15.13 12.91 12.68
CA PRO A 287 15.33 14.36 12.61
C PRO A 287 15.15 14.92 11.19
N GLU A 288 15.25 14.06 10.18
CA GLU A 288 15.15 14.35 8.75
C GLU A 288 14.64 13.10 8.02
N PRO A 289 14.21 13.21 6.75
CA PRO A 289 13.80 12.05 5.96
C PRO A 289 14.89 10.97 5.91
N PRO A 290 14.52 9.68 6.01
CA PRO A 290 15.45 8.57 5.77
C PRO A 290 16.12 8.73 4.41
N GLN A 291 17.41 8.38 4.32
CA GLN A 291 18.12 8.40 3.05
C GLN A 291 17.82 7.12 2.27
N ALA A 292 17.11 7.26 1.15
CA ALA A 292 16.93 6.17 0.19
C ALA A 292 18.07 6.14 -0.83
N MET A 293 18.35 4.94 -1.36
CA MET A 293 19.08 4.84 -2.61
C MET A 293 18.32 5.62 -3.69
N ASN A 294 19.05 6.47 -4.40
CA ASN A 294 18.46 7.31 -5.43
C ASN A 294 18.23 6.49 -6.71
N TYR A 295 17.14 5.72 -6.75
CA TYR A 295 16.70 5.00 -7.95
C TYR A 295 15.99 5.90 -8.97
N TRP A 296 16.04 7.21 -8.75
CA TRP A 296 15.35 8.17 -9.60
C TRP A 296 15.99 8.23 -10.99
N GLN A 297 15.34 7.52 -11.89
CA GLN A 297 15.27 7.88 -13.29
C GLN A 297 13.79 7.94 -13.64
N PRO A 298 13.26 9.10 -14.09
CA PRO A 298 11.86 9.21 -14.47
C PRO A 298 11.44 8.06 -15.39
N LEU A 299 10.25 7.52 -15.17
CA LEU A 299 9.59 6.66 -16.16
C LEU A 299 9.23 7.60 -17.32
N GLY A 300 10.12 7.63 -18.33
CA GLY A 300 10.15 8.65 -19.39
C GLY A 300 8.89 8.80 -20.23
#